data_AF-A0A093GFH5-F1
#
_entry.id   AF-A0A093GFH5-F1
#
_cell.length_a   1.000
_cell.length_b   1.000
_cell.length_c   1.000
_cell.angle_alpha   90.00
_cell.angle_beta   90.00
_cell.angle_gamma   90.00
#
_symmetry.space_group_name_H-M   'P 1'
#
loop_
_entity.id
_entity.type
_entity.pdbx_description
1 polymer ?
#
loop_
_entity_poly.entity_id
_entity_poly.type
_entity_poly.pdbx_seq_one_letter_code
_entity_poly.pdbx_strand_id
1 'polypeptide(L)'
;MTGIKIEGVENEKKMEARGYSEEDIIGVVFKDDFSYSLRFQNYGLMYAQDTMDYFDTCFNFSSANCQIPAYWYKGFLSVQSSIDAAVIEIKTNHSVWEEMKSISGIRLSSPFIKAVYKLDYVWFIVYVVLCFSPYMYFLSVKVTRERKKLKVLMKTMGLHDIAFWLSWSLLYTIYITITSSLLTLITI
;
A
#
# COMPACT_ATOMS: atom_id res chain seq x y z
N MET A 1 -27.23 30.94 7.29
CA MET A 1 -26.55 30.31 6.14
C MET A 1 -25.73 31.40 5.46
N THR A 2 -24.49 31.59 5.89
CA THR A 2 -23.61 32.65 5.36
C THR A 2 -22.32 31.94 4.96
N GLY A 3 -22.12 31.71 3.66
CA GLY A 3 -20.88 31.13 3.15
C GLY A 3 -20.99 30.40 1.81
N ILE A 4 -22.14 29.82 1.47
CA ILE A 4 -22.30 29.05 0.21
C ILE A 4 -23.08 29.88 -0.80
N LYS A 5 -22.46 30.17 -1.94
CA LYS A 5 -23.10 30.84 -3.08
C LYS A 5 -23.44 29.78 -4.14
N ILE A 6 -24.73 29.64 -4.44
CA ILE A 6 -25.22 28.74 -5.47
C ILE A 6 -25.40 29.55 -6.76
N GLU A 7 -24.81 29.09 -7.86
CA GLU A 7 -24.94 29.73 -9.17
C GLU A 7 -25.19 28.67 -10.23
N GLY A 8 -26.26 28.85 -11.02
CA GLY A 8 -26.53 28.01 -12.17
C GLY A 8 -25.57 28.35 -13.32
N VAL A 9 -24.99 27.33 -13.95
CA VAL A 9 -24.08 27.49 -15.09
C VAL A 9 -24.72 26.90 -16.33
N GLU A 10 -24.61 27.60 -17.47
CA GLU A 10 -25.25 27.19 -18.73
C GLU A 10 -24.72 25.86 -19.30
N ASN A 11 -23.45 25.53 -19.08
CA ASN A 11 -22.78 24.37 -19.69
C ASN A 11 -21.67 23.81 -18.78
N GLU A 12 -21.49 22.48 -18.82
CA GLU A 12 -20.44 21.79 -18.05
C GLU A 12 -19.03 22.33 -18.36
N LYS A 13 -18.71 22.61 -19.63
CA LYS A 13 -17.40 23.18 -20.01
C LYS A 13 -17.10 24.53 -19.36
N LYS A 14 -18.10 25.40 -19.19
CA LYS A 14 -17.92 26.70 -18.51
C LYS A 14 -17.69 26.49 -17.02
N MET A 15 -18.37 25.51 -16.43
CA MET A 15 -18.18 25.12 -15.03
C MET A 15 -16.77 24.56 -14.80
N GLU A 16 -16.29 23.72 -15.71
CA GLU A 16 -14.93 23.19 -15.63
C GLU A 16 -13.87 24.29 -15.76
N ALA A 17 -14.01 25.19 -16.73
CA ALA A 17 -13.09 26.32 -16.88
C ALA A 17 -13.01 27.21 -15.62
N ARG A 18 -14.13 27.42 -14.92
CA ARG A 18 -14.16 28.13 -13.63
C ARG A 18 -13.49 27.33 -12.52
N GLY A 19 -13.71 26.03 -12.45
CA GLY A 19 -13.08 25.16 -11.45
C GLY A 19 -11.55 25.10 -11.55
N TYR A 20 -10.96 25.33 -12.73
CA TYR A 20 -9.51 25.50 -12.85
C TYR A 20 -8.99 26.84 -12.33
N SER A 21 -9.86 27.86 -12.24
CA SER A 21 -9.48 29.23 -11.88
C SER A 21 -9.78 29.55 -10.41
N GLU A 22 -10.74 28.85 -9.81
CA GLU A 22 -11.23 29.08 -8.44
C GLU A 22 -11.19 27.77 -7.64
N GLU A 23 -10.42 27.76 -6.54
CA GLU A 23 -10.08 26.53 -5.78
C GLU A 23 -11.23 25.96 -4.92
N ASP A 24 -12.29 26.74 -4.69
CA ASP A 24 -13.40 26.39 -3.77
C ASP A 24 -14.74 26.15 -4.49
N ILE A 25 -14.72 25.89 -5.80
CA ILE A 25 -15.94 25.57 -6.56
C ILE A 25 -16.15 24.06 -6.61
N ILE A 26 -17.34 23.63 -6.19
CA ILE A 26 -17.84 22.27 -6.37
C ILE A 26 -18.90 22.29 -7.46
N GLY A 27 -18.63 21.60 -8.56
CA GLY A 27 -19.59 21.45 -9.65
C GLY A 27 -20.58 20.32 -9.40
N VAL A 28 -21.84 20.53 -9.73
CA VAL A 28 -22.89 19.52 -9.66
C VAL A 28 -23.58 19.43 -11.03
N VAL A 29 -23.50 18.26 -11.66
CA VAL A 29 -24.13 17.98 -12.96
C VAL A 29 -25.28 17.01 -12.74
N PHE A 30 -26.51 17.50 -12.80
CA PHE A 30 -27.70 16.66 -12.76
C PHE A 30 -27.90 16.00 -14.12
N LYS A 31 -28.04 14.68 -14.13
CA LYS A 31 -28.34 13.87 -15.33
C LYS A 31 -29.82 13.54 -15.39
N ASP A 32 -30.39 13.16 -14.25
CA ASP A 32 -31.80 12.79 -14.07
C ASP A 32 -32.28 13.29 -12.69
N ASP A 33 -33.57 13.14 -12.40
CA ASP A 33 -34.19 13.52 -11.11
C ASP A 33 -33.51 12.87 -9.88
N PHE A 34 -32.85 11.72 -10.07
CA PHE A 34 -32.16 10.96 -9.02
C PHE A 34 -30.67 10.74 -9.29
N SER A 35 -30.15 11.29 -10.40
CA SER A 35 -28.78 11.04 -10.83
C SER A 35 -28.04 12.35 -10.99
N TYR A 36 -26.92 12.48 -10.29
CA TYR A 36 -26.03 13.61 -10.41
C TYR A 36 -24.57 13.15 -10.41
N SER A 37 -23.69 14.03 -10.86
CA SER A 37 -22.25 13.82 -10.86
C SER A 37 -21.57 15.04 -10.24
N LEU A 38 -20.81 14.80 -9.18
CA LEU A 38 -20.01 15.84 -8.54
C LEU A 38 -18.69 16.02 -9.29
N ARG A 39 -18.33 17.27 -9.58
CA ARG A 39 -17.09 17.66 -10.23
C ARG A 39 -16.25 18.45 -9.24
N PHE A 40 -15.20 17.82 -8.73
CA PHE A 40 -14.19 18.46 -7.90
C PHE A 40 -12.97 18.76 -8.77
N GLN A 41 -12.65 20.04 -8.90
CA GLN A 41 -11.58 20.52 -9.78
C GLN A 41 -10.27 20.67 -8.99
N ASN A 42 -9.47 19.60 -9.02
CA ASN A 42 -8.05 19.50 -8.68
C ASN A 42 -7.60 19.54 -7.18
N TYR A 43 -6.55 18.76 -6.89
CA TYR A 43 -5.78 18.57 -5.65
C TYR A 43 -6.48 18.12 -4.34
N GLY A 44 -7.82 18.15 -4.25
CA GLY A 44 -8.50 17.85 -2.98
C GLY A 44 -8.86 16.38 -2.75
N LEU A 45 -9.36 15.69 -3.78
CA LEU A 45 -9.93 14.36 -3.64
C LEU A 45 -9.07 13.33 -4.38
N MET A 46 -8.62 12.32 -3.62
CA MET A 46 -7.99 11.12 -4.15
C MET A 46 -8.87 10.51 -5.23
N TYR A 47 -8.30 10.17 -6.39
CA TYR A 47 -8.99 9.33 -7.36
C TYR A 47 -9.45 8.04 -6.68
N ALA A 48 -10.64 7.55 -7.02
CA ALA A 48 -11.05 6.20 -6.68
C ALA A 48 -10.13 5.24 -7.43
N GLN A 49 -8.97 4.96 -6.85
CA GLN A 49 -7.98 4.04 -7.39
C GLN A 49 -8.37 2.65 -6.90
N ASP A 50 -8.74 1.75 -7.81
CA ASP A 50 -9.15 0.38 -7.50
C ASP A 50 -8.05 -0.43 -6.79
N THR A 51 -6.79 0.01 -6.87
CA THR A 51 -5.68 -0.57 -6.12
C THR A 51 -5.66 0.01 -4.70
N MET A 52 -6.33 -0.70 -3.79
CA MET A 52 -6.45 -0.44 -2.34
C MET A 52 -5.12 -0.29 -1.58
N ASP A 53 -3.97 -0.54 -2.22
CA ASP A 53 -2.65 -0.65 -1.58
C ASP A 53 -2.17 0.61 -0.86
N TYR A 54 -2.70 1.80 -1.18
CA TYR A 54 -2.28 3.06 -0.57
C TYR A 54 -3.10 3.47 0.67
N PHE A 55 -4.33 2.97 0.80
CA PHE A 55 -5.27 3.46 1.81
C PHE A 55 -4.99 2.95 3.23
N ASP A 56 -4.10 1.99 3.45
CA ASP A 56 -3.90 1.38 4.78
C ASP A 56 -2.68 1.88 5.56
N THR A 57 -1.99 2.91 5.06
CA THR A 57 -0.77 3.43 5.68
C THR A 57 -0.99 4.53 6.71
N CYS A 58 -2.21 5.06 6.83
CA CYS A 58 -2.50 6.14 7.76
C CYS A 58 -2.91 5.60 9.15
N PHE A 59 -2.04 5.82 10.14
CA PHE A 59 -2.31 5.48 11.54
C PHE A 59 -3.05 6.58 12.32
N ASN A 60 -2.99 7.84 11.86
CA ASN A 60 -3.60 8.97 12.53
C ASN A 60 -4.43 9.83 11.55
N PHE A 61 -5.76 9.76 11.66
CA PHE A 61 -6.71 10.48 10.80
C PHE A 61 -6.66 12.00 10.94
N SER A 62 -6.15 12.50 12.06
CA SER A 62 -5.91 13.94 12.28
C SER A 62 -4.60 14.42 11.65
N SER A 63 -3.76 13.51 11.12
CA SER A 63 -2.51 13.91 10.48
C SER A 63 -2.79 14.49 9.09
N ALA A 64 -2.13 15.60 8.77
CA ALA A 64 -2.22 16.23 7.43
C ALA A 64 -1.78 15.29 6.29
N ASN A 65 -1.07 14.21 6.61
CA ASN A 65 -0.58 13.21 5.67
C ASN A 65 -1.61 12.09 5.42
N CYS A 66 -2.72 12.08 6.14
CA CYS A 66 -3.78 11.09 5.96
C CYS A 66 -4.75 11.52 4.86
N GLN A 67 -4.69 10.84 3.72
CA GLN A 67 -5.57 11.15 2.59
C GLN A 67 -6.88 10.36 2.61
N ILE A 68 -7.04 9.37 3.50
CA ILE A 68 -8.26 8.56 3.63
C ILE A 68 -9.49 9.44 3.97
N PRO A 69 -9.46 10.30 5.01
CA PRO A 69 -10.61 11.14 5.34
C PRO A 69 -10.71 12.40 4.45
N ALA A 70 -9.97 12.47 3.32
CA ALA A 70 -10.02 13.65 2.44
C ALA A 70 -11.44 13.93 1.95
N TYR A 71 -12.22 12.89 1.63
CA TYR A 71 -13.64 13.01 1.26
C TYR A 71 -14.51 13.65 2.37
N TRP A 72 -14.11 13.49 3.64
CA TRP A 72 -14.80 14.10 4.76
C TRP A 72 -14.43 15.58 4.91
N TYR A 73 -13.13 15.89 4.99
CA TYR A 73 -12.66 17.26 5.26
C TYR A 73 -12.72 18.19 4.06
N LYS A 74 -12.74 17.66 2.83
CA LYS A 74 -12.88 18.46 1.59
C LYS A 74 -14.35 18.73 1.21
N GLY A 75 -15.31 18.34 2.05
CA GLY A 75 -16.71 18.67 1.87
C GLY A 75 -17.47 17.82 0.86
N PHE A 76 -16.85 16.79 0.26
CA PHE A 76 -17.54 15.86 -0.64
C PHE A 76 -18.76 15.24 0.03
N LEU A 77 -18.57 14.66 1.21
CA LEU A 77 -19.67 13.99 1.91
C LEU A 77 -20.75 14.99 2.34
N SER A 78 -20.37 16.20 2.76
CA SER A 78 -21.34 17.24 3.14
C SER A 78 -22.23 17.67 1.97
N VAL A 79 -21.64 17.85 0.78
CA VAL A 79 -22.41 18.19 -0.43
C VAL A 79 -23.28 17.02 -0.87
N GLN A 80 -22.74 15.80 -0.87
CA GLN A 80 -23.47 14.59 -1.21
C GLN A 80 -24.69 14.39 -0.31
N SER A 81 -24.50 14.42 1.01
CA SER A 81 -25.59 14.28 1.98
C SER A 81 -26.64 15.39 1.87
N SER A 82 -26.24 16.62 1.55
CA SER A 82 -27.19 17.72 1.37
C SER A 82 -28.04 17.56 0.11
N ILE A 83 -27.44 17.12 -1.01
CA ILE A 83 -28.18 16.85 -2.25
C ILE A 83 -29.09 15.65 -2.06
N ASP A 84 -28.59 14.57 -1.47
CA ASP A 84 -29.37 13.34 -1.26
C ASP A 84 -30.54 13.60 -0.31
N ALA A 85 -30.36 14.38 0.75
CA ALA A 85 -31.45 14.81 1.63
C ALA A 85 -32.54 15.56 0.87
N ALA A 86 -32.16 16.50 -0.01
CA ALA A 86 -33.11 17.27 -0.81
C ALA A 86 -33.84 16.40 -1.84
N VAL A 87 -33.15 15.48 -2.51
CA VAL A 87 -33.76 14.54 -3.47
C VAL A 87 -34.76 13.62 -2.76
N ILE A 88 -34.41 13.11 -1.58
CA ILE A 88 -35.32 12.28 -0.76
C ILE A 88 -36.54 13.10 -0.33
N GLU A 89 -36.35 14.32 0.13
CA GLU A 89 -37.44 15.21 0.56
C GLU A 89 -38.42 15.50 -0.58
N ILE A 90 -37.90 15.83 -1.77
CA ILE A 90 -38.73 16.07 -2.97
C ILE A 90 -39.55 14.82 -3.35
N LYS A 91 -38.97 13.63 -3.24
CA LYS A 91 -39.63 12.40 -3.70
C LYS A 91 -40.60 11.80 -2.68
N THR A 92 -40.27 11.89 -1.41
CA THR A 92 -41.03 11.25 -0.32
C THR A 92 -41.92 12.22 0.44
N ASN A 93 -41.80 13.53 0.17
CA ASN A 93 -42.45 14.60 0.93
C ASN A 93 -42.17 14.53 2.44
N HIS A 94 -41.00 13.98 2.79
CA HIS A 94 -40.51 13.80 4.15
C HIS A 94 -39.07 14.25 4.23
N SER A 95 -38.78 15.25 5.07
CA SER A 95 -37.42 15.76 5.23
C SER A 95 -36.59 14.78 6.06
N VAL A 96 -35.38 14.48 5.57
CA VAL A 96 -34.41 13.60 6.24
C VAL A 96 -33.13 14.36 6.63
N TRP A 97 -33.22 15.69 6.72
CA TRP A 97 -32.06 16.57 6.92
C TRP A 97 -31.37 16.32 8.27
N GLU A 98 -32.14 16.12 9.34
CA GLU A 98 -31.57 15.91 10.68
C GLU A 98 -30.87 14.54 10.76
N GLU A 99 -31.43 13.51 10.13
CA GLU A 99 -30.81 12.19 10.01
C GLU A 99 -29.51 12.27 9.21
N MET A 100 -29.53 12.93 8.04
CA MET A 100 -28.35 13.12 7.18
C MET A 100 -27.24 13.92 7.87
N LYS A 101 -27.59 14.95 8.63
CA LYS A 101 -26.64 15.75 9.41
C LYS A 101 -25.97 14.96 10.54
N SER A 102 -26.66 13.93 11.06
CA SER A 102 -26.15 13.07 12.12
C SER A 102 -25.25 11.91 11.62
N ILE A 103 -25.03 11.81 10.30
CA ILE A 103 -24.19 10.76 9.71
C ILE A 103 -22.77 10.87 10.28
N SER A 104 -22.25 9.74 10.75
CA SER A 104 -20.88 9.60 11.22
C SER A 104 -20.19 8.45 10.46
N GLY A 105 -18.92 8.67 10.11
CA GLY A 105 -18.08 7.63 9.51
C GLY A 105 -17.31 6.88 10.59
N ILE A 106 -17.45 5.55 10.63
CA ILE A 106 -16.60 4.68 11.47
C ILE A 106 -15.74 3.84 10.53
N ARG A 107 -14.41 3.91 10.68
CA ARG A 107 -13.52 2.99 9.99
C ARG A 107 -13.56 1.64 10.70
N LEU A 108 -13.92 0.58 9.98
CA LEU A 108 -13.69 -0.76 10.47
C LEU A 108 -12.18 -1.02 10.54
N SER A 109 -11.73 -1.73 11.57
CA SER A 109 -10.32 -2.09 11.68
C SER A 109 -9.95 -2.95 10.47
N SER A 110 -9.13 -2.41 9.58
CA SER A 110 -8.44 -3.22 8.57
C SER A 110 -7.35 -4.02 9.28
N PRO A 111 -7.09 -5.29 8.90
CA PRO A 111 -5.85 -5.93 9.31
C PRO A 111 -4.70 -4.99 8.98
N PHE A 112 -3.80 -4.78 9.94
CA PHE A 112 -2.54 -4.09 9.69
C PHE A 112 -1.76 -4.90 8.65
N ILE A 113 -2.07 -4.70 7.37
CA ILE A 113 -1.13 -4.90 6.29
C ILE A 113 -0.19 -3.72 6.46
N LYS A 114 0.69 -3.80 7.47
CA LYS A 114 1.93 -3.06 7.41
C LYS A 114 2.47 -3.42 6.03
N ALA A 115 2.47 -2.46 5.11
CA ALA A 115 3.45 -2.46 4.05
C ALA A 115 4.77 -2.54 4.81
N VAL A 116 5.24 -3.75 5.09
CA VAL A 116 6.52 -4.04 5.72
C VAL A 116 7.51 -3.60 4.66
N TYR A 117 7.74 -2.29 4.71
CA TYR A 117 8.77 -1.48 4.15
C TYR A 117 9.47 -2.11 2.96
N LYS A 118 9.09 -1.69 1.75
CA LYS A 118 9.92 -1.90 0.56
C LYS A 118 11.38 -1.53 0.84
N LEU A 119 11.64 -0.51 1.67
CA LEU A 119 13.00 -0.10 2.03
C LEU A 119 13.67 -1.08 2.99
N ASP A 120 13.08 -1.39 4.15
CA ASP A 120 13.69 -2.33 5.10
C ASP A 120 13.85 -3.74 4.51
N TYR A 121 12.90 -4.17 3.68
CA TYR A 121 13.01 -5.44 2.96
C TYR A 121 14.14 -5.43 1.92
N VAL A 122 14.33 -4.31 1.20
CA VAL A 122 15.46 -4.16 0.28
C VAL A 122 16.78 -4.13 1.04
N TRP A 123 16.88 -3.38 2.15
CA TRP A 123 18.06 -3.36 3.00
C TRP A 123 18.37 -4.73 3.59
N PHE A 124 17.35 -5.47 3.99
CA PHE A 124 17.46 -6.85 4.44
C PHE A 124 18.03 -7.76 3.33
N ILE A 125 17.51 -7.67 2.10
CA ILE A 125 18.05 -8.42 0.96
C ILE A 125 19.52 -8.05 0.70
N VAL A 126 19.86 -6.76 0.70
CA VAL A 126 21.25 -6.31 0.48
C VAL A 126 22.16 -6.85 1.57
N TYR A 127 21.75 -6.80 2.84
CA TYR A 127 22.51 -7.33 3.97
C TYR A 127 22.75 -8.83 3.82
N VAL A 128 21.70 -9.60 3.50
CA VAL A 128 21.79 -11.04 3.24
C VAL A 128 22.79 -11.31 2.10
N VAL A 129 22.67 -10.62 0.97
CA VAL A 129 23.59 -10.82 -0.17
C VAL A 129 25.04 -10.50 0.20
N LEU A 130 25.29 -9.41 0.92
CA LEU A 130 26.63 -9.02 1.36
C LEU A 130 27.24 -10.03 2.35
N CYS A 131 26.45 -10.58 3.27
CA CYS A 131 26.91 -11.59 4.22
C CYS A 131 27.23 -12.94 3.54
N PHE A 132 26.38 -13.39 2.60
CA PHE A 132 26.57 -14.69 1.96
C PHE A 132 27.60 -14.70 0.81
N SER A 133 27.88 -13.56 0.18
CA SER A 133 28.84 -13.46 -0.93
C SER A 133 30.28 -13.91 -0.58
N PRO A 134 30.96 -13.37 0.45
CA PRO A 134 32.30 -13.80 0.81
C PRO A 134 32.31 -15.25 1.30
N TYR A 135 31.25 -15.70 1.96
CA TYR A 135 31.12 -17.08 2.41
C TYR A 135 31.13 -18.07 1.23
N MET A 136 30.30 -17.83 0.22
CA MET A 136 30.23 -18.69 -0.97
C MET A 136 31.54 -18.70 -1.76
N TYR A 137 32.27 -17.58 -1.77
CA TYR A 137 33.60 -17.49 -2.36
C TYR A 137 34.60 -18.40 -1.64
N PHE A 138 34.74 -18.28 -0.31
CA PHE A 138 35.64 -19.14 0.47
C PHE A 138 35.29 -20.62 0.36
N LEU A 139 33.99 -20.94 0.36
CA LEU A 139 33.50 -22.30 0.16
C LEU A 139 33.99 -22.86 -1.19
N SER A 140 33.81 -22.12 -2.27
CA SER A 140 34.20 -22.54 -3.62
C SER A 140 35.71 -22.80 -3.74
N VAL A 141 36.54 -21.96 -3.13
CA VAL A 141 38.00 -22.13 -3.11
C VAL A 141 38.41 -23.35 -2.28
N LYS A 142 37.77 -23.58 -1.11
CA LYS A 142 38.08 -24.74 -0.27
C LYS A 142 37.65 -26.06 -0.91
N VAL A 143 36.44 -26.13 -1.48
CA VAL A 143 35.96 -27.30 -2.21
C VAL A 143 36.89 -27.66 -3.36
N THR A 144 37.30 -26.69 -4.17
CA THR A 144 38.19 -26.93 -5.31
C THR A 144 39.59 -27.37 -4.87
N ARG A 145 40.11 -26.85 -3.75
CA ARG A 145 41.40 -27.27 -3.18
C ARG A 145 41.35 -28.68 -2.62
N GLU A 146 40.33 -29.02 -1.85
CA GLU A 146 40.16 -30.36 -1.26
C GLU A 146 39.81 -31.40 -2.32
N ARG A 147 39.02 -31.05 -3.33
CA ARG A 147 38.76 -31.93 -4.47
C ARG A 147 40.05 -32.30 -5.20
N LYS A 148 41.02 -31.38 -5.34
CA LYS A 148 42.29 -31.69 -6.01
C LYS A 148 43.19 -32.62 -5.19
N LYS A 149 43.14 -32.56 -3.86
CA LYS A 149 44.05 -33.33 -2.98
C LYS A 149 43.38 -34.54 -2.34
N LEU A 150 42.29 -34.32 -1.60
CA LEU A 150 41.61 -35.33 -0.80
C LEU A 150 40.76 -36.27 -1.64
N LYS A 151 40.06 -35.78 -2.67
CA LYS A 151 39.27 -36.68 -3.54
C LYS A 151 40.17 -37.69 -4.27
N VAL A 152 41.35 -37.25 -4.72
CA VAL A 152 42.34 -38.13 -5.37
C VAL A 152 42.87 -39.16 -4.37
N LEU A 153 43.22 -38.74 -3.15
CA LEU A 153 43.67 -39.63 -2.08
C LEU A 153 42.60 -40.66 -1.67
N MET A 154 41.35 -40.24 -1.52
CA MET A 154 40.23 -41.12 -1.17
C MET A 154 39.96 -42.16 -2.26
N LYS A 155 40.09 -41.77 -3.53
CA LYS A 155 39.99 -42.70 -4.66
C LYS A 155 41.14 -43.72 -4.67
N THR A 156 42.35 -43.33 -4.29
CA THR A 156 43.47 -44.28 -4.15
C THR A 156 43.31 -45.25 -2.97
N MET A 157 42.56 -44.87 -1.94
CA MET A 157 42.18 -45.76 -0.83
C MET A 157 40.94 -46.62 -1.12
N GLY A 158 40.39 -46.58 -2.34
CA GLY A 158 39.24 -47.39 -2.75
C GLY A 158 37.86 -46.84 -2.34
N LEU A 159 37.77 -45.59 -1.89
CA LEU A 159 36.51 -45.00 -1.48
C LEU A 159 35.70 -44.46 -2.68
N HIS A 160 34.37 -44.59 -2.62
CA HIS A 160 33.48 -44.16 -3.69
C HIS A 160 33.33 -42.63 -3.75
N ASP A 161 33.22 -42.07 -4.96
CA ASP A 161 33.09 -40.64 -5.23
C ASP A 161 31.90 -39.97 -4.52
N ILE A 162 30.86 -40.75 -4.20
CA ILE A 162 29.65 -40.31 -3.50
C ILE A 162 29.95 -39.90 -2.05
N ALA A 163 30.89 -40.58 -1.37
CA ALA A 163 31.22 -40.28 0.02
C ALA A 163 31.79 -38.87 0.19
N PHE A 164 32.57 -38.40 -0.79
CA PHE A 164 33.09 -37.03 -0.82
C PHE A 164 31.95 -36.01 -0.94
N TRP A 165 31.01 -36.23 -1.85
CA TRP A 165 29.86 -35.32 -2.04
C TRP A 165 28.92 -35.32 -0.84
N LEU A 166 28.69 -36.46 -0.19
CA LEU A 166 27.90 -36.55 1.03
C LEU A 166 28.53 -35.78 2.19
N SER A 167 29.85 -35.90 2.38
CA SER A 167 30.57 -35.15 3.41
C SER A 167 30.45 -33.64 3.20
N TRP A 168 30.62 -33.17 1.97
CA TRP A 168 30.44 -31.76 1.62
C TRP A 168 29.00 -31.28 1.78
N SER A 169 28.02 -32.10 1.39
CA SER A 169 26.61 -31.78 1.57
C SER A 169 26.27 -31.64 3.05
N LEU A 170 26.75 -32.55 3.91
CA LEU A 170 26.50 -32.51 5.35
C LEU A 170 27.11 -31.25 6.00
N LEU A 171 28.36 -30.94 5.66
CA LEU A 171 29.02 -29.72 6.14
C LEU A 171 28.26 -28.45 5.71
N TYR A 172 27.80 -28.41 4.45
CA TYR A 172 27.03 -27.29 3.93
C TYR A 172 25.68 -27.13 4.63
N THR A 173 24.96 -28.23 4.86
CA THR A 173 23.68 -28.22 5.59
C THR A 173 23.87 -27.69 7.02
N ILE A 174 24.84 -28.20 7.78
CA ILE A 174 25.12 -27.75 9.15
C ILE A 174 25.46 -26.25 9.15
N TYR A 175 26.29 -25.80 8.21
CA TYR A 175 26.66 -24.40 8.15
C TYR A 175 25.47 -23.48 7.83
N ILE A 176 24.65 -23.83 6.82
CA ILE A 176 23.43 -23.06 6.51
C ILE A 176 22.53 -22.99 7.72
N THR A 177 22.31 -24.11 8.42
CA THR A 177 21.43 -24.12 9.60
C THR A 177 21.90 -23.14 10.66
N ILE A 178 23.20 -23.09 10.97
CA ILE A 178 23.77 -22.13 11.93
C ILE A 178 23.57 -20.69 11.46
N THR A 179 23.92 -20.37 10.20
CA THR A 179 23.78 -19.00 9.67
C THR A 179 22.34 -18.55 9.60
N SER A 180 21.42 -19.45 9.24
CA SER A 180 19.98 -19.17 9.22
C SER A 180 19.46 -18.90 10.64
N SER A 181 19.86 -19.69 11.63
CA SER A 181 19.48 -19.47 13.03
C SER A 181 19.99 -18.12 13.57
N LEU A 182 21.23 -17.76 13.25
CA LEU A 182 21.79 -16.45 13.61
C LEU A 182 21.04 -15.30 12.92
N LEU A 183 20.73 -15.45 11.64
CA LEU A 183 19.95 -14.45 10.90
C LEU A 183 18.56 -14.28 11.51
N THR A 184 17.88 -15.38 11.85
CA THR A 184 16.55 -15.32 12.50
C THR A 184 16.59 -14.61 13.85
N LEU A 185 17.66 -14.79 14.64
CA LEU A 185 17.84 -14.10 15.92
C LEU A 185 18.08 -12.60 15.78
N ILE A 186 18.68 -12.16 14.67
CA ILE A 186 18.92 -10.74 14.37
C ILE A 186 17.65 -10.06 13.84
N THR A 187 16.79 -10.81 13.16
CA THR A 187 15.56 -10.29 12.53
C THR A 187 14.32 -10.32 13.42
N ILE A 188 14.35 -11.07 14.52
CA ILE A 188 13.32 -11.05 15.58
C ILE A 188 13.54 -9.81 16.46
#